data_AF-A0A3P5YL42-F1
#
_entry.id   AF-A0A3P5YL42-F1
#
_cell.length_a   1.000
_cell.length_b   1.000
_cell.length_c   1.000
_cell.angle_alpha   90.00
_cell.angle_beta   90.00
_cell.angle_gamma   90.00
#
_symmetry.space_group_name_H-M   'P 1'
#
loop_
_entity.id
_entity.type
_entity.pdbx_description
1 polymer ?
#
loop_
_entity_poly.entity_id
_entity_poly.type
_entity_poly.pdbx_seq_one_letter_code
_entity_poly.pdbx_strand_id
1 'polypeptide(L)' 'MPALGTKIHATCKKNYLQSLGEQCKVGEWKTLYNFQVSATGKHYRPTQHMYKITFIN' A
#
# COMPACT_ATOMS: atom_id res chain seq x y z
N MET A 1 -2.38 -7.35 -24.27
CA MET A 1 -3.26 -6.53 -23.42
C MET A 1 -2.36 -5.81 -22.41
N PRO A 2 -2.36 -4.48 -22.31
CA PRO A 2 -1.49 -3.79 -21.35
C PRO A 2 -1.86 -4.28 -19.94
N ALA A 3 -0.86 -4.58 -19.12
CA ALA A 3 -1.08 -5.11 -17.78
C ALA A 3 -1.86 -4.07 -16.95
N LEU A 4 -3.17 -4.31 -16.81
CA LEU A 4 -4.04 -3.67 -15.83
C LEU A 4 -3.41 -3.93 -14.46
N GLY A 5 -2.99 -2.88 -13.76
CA GLY A 5 -2.15 -2.96 -12.57
C GLY A 5 -2.54 -4.07 -11.57
N THR A 6 -1.54 -4.61 -10.89
CA THR A 6 -1.76 -5.68 -9.92
C THR A 6 -2.09 -5.12 -8.54
N LYS A 7 -2.91 -5.84 -7.76
CA LYS A 7 -3.20 -5.45 -6.37
C LYS A 7 -1.98 -5.73 -5.50
N ILE A 8 -1.61 -4.75 -4.67
CA ILE A 8 -0.48 -4.86 -3.74
C ILE A 8 -0.93 -4.53 -2.32
N HIS A 9 -0.46 -5.32 -1.35
CA HIS A 9 -0.71 -5.05 0.05
C HIS A 9 0.02 -3.77 0.48
N ALA A 10 -0.70 -2.82 1.07
CA ALA A 10 -0.14 -1.61 1.66
C ALA A 10 -0.35 -1.58 3.18
N THR A 11 0.63 -1.08 3.92
CA THR A 11 0.60 -0.97 5.39
C THR A 11 1.01 0.43 5.84
N CYS A 12 0.55 0.89 7.00
CA CYS A 12 0.99 2.14 7.60
C CYS A 12 1.25 1.96 9.10
N LYS A 13 2.11 2.81 9.69
CA LYS A 13 2.26 2.83 11.15
C LYS A 13 1.04 3.51 11.78
N LYS A 14 0.63 3.05 12.95
CA LYS A 14 -0.55 3.55 13.67
C LYS A 14 -0.58 5.08 13.83
N ASN A 15 0.57 5.68 14.08
CA ASN A 15 0.70 7.14 14.26
C ASN A 15 0.34 7.94 13.00
N TYR A 16 0.47 7.33 11.82
CA TYR A 16 0.16 7.98 10.53
C TYR A 16 -1.20 7.56 9.97
N LEU A 17 -1.92 6.65 10.64
CA LEU A 17 -3.16 6.10 10.12
C LEU A 17 -4.24 7.16 9.97
N GLN A 18 -4.31 8.12 10.91
CA GLN A 18 -5.27 9.23 10.84
C GLN A 18 -4.99 10.14 9.63
N SER A 19 -3.76 10.65 9.50
CA SER A 19 -3.39 11.52 8.38
C SER A 19 -3.51 10.80 7.04
N LEU A 20 -3.13 9.52 6.99
CA LEU A 20 -3.29 8.71 5.79
C LEU A 20 -4.77 8.51 5.44
N GLY A 21 -5.65 8.30 6.41
CA GLY A 21 -7.08 8.17 6.18
C GLY A 21 -7.72 9.45 5.60
N GLU A 22 -7.24 10.62 6.03
CA GLU A 22 -7.67 11.90 5.46
C GLU A 22 -7.15 12.10 4.03
N GLN A 23 -5.93 11.63 3.76
CA GLN A 23 -5.25 11.77 2.47
C GLN A 23 -5.70 10.73 1.43
N CYS A 24 -5.95 9.50 1.84
CA CYS A 24 -6.27 8.35 0.99
C CYS A 24 -7.71 7.92 1.25
N LYS A 25 -8.66 8.69 0.71
CA LYS A 25 -10.08 8.37 0.80
C LYS A 25 -10.44 7.22 -0.14
N VAL A 26 -11.34 6.37 0.32
CA VAL A 26 -11.83 5.23 -0.47
C VAL A 26 -12.61 5.76 -1.67
N GLY A 27 -12.29 5.24 -2.86
CA GLY A 27 -12.93 5.61 -4.13
C GLY A 27 -12.18 6.66 -4.94
N GLU A 28 -11.13 7.28 -4.39
CA GLU A 28 -10.32 8.26 -5.10
C GLU A 28 -9.03 7.64 -5.65
N TRP A 29 -8.63 8.08 -6.84
CA TRP A 29 -7.31 7.76 -7.39
C TRP A 29 -6.28 8.73 -6.87
N LYS A 30 -5.18 8.20 -6.33
CA LYS A 30 -4.08 9.00 -5.81
C LYS A 30 -2.73 8.43 -6.18
N THR A 31 -1.80 9.31 -6.52
CA THR A 31 -0.40 8.94 -6.80
C THR A 31 0.41 8.96 -5.51
N LEU A 32 1.18 7.91 -5.27
CA LEU A 32 2.05 7.77 -4.10
C LEU A 32 3.51 8.00 -4.51
N TYR A 33 4.23 8.81 -3.75
CA TYR A 33 5.63 9.18 -4.06
C TYR A 33 6.62 8.72 -2.97
N ASN A 34 6.24 8.84 -1.69
CA ASN A 34 7.11 8.51 -0.55
C ASN A 34 6.63 7.22 0.13
N PHE A 35 7.02 6.08 -0.42
CA PHE A 35 6.66 4.78 0.13
C PHE A 35 7.84 3.83 0.11
N GLN A 36 7.85 2.88 1.05
CA GLN A 36 8.84 1.81 1.07
C GLN A 36 8.27 0.55 0.45
N VAL A 37 9.09 -0.16 -0.31
CA VAL A 37 8.78 -1.48 -0.85
C VAL A 37 9.55 -2.51 -0.05
N SER A 38 8.88 -3.58 0.37
CA SER A 38 9.52 -4.70 1.08
C SER A 38 8.93 -6.03 0.64
N ALA A 39 9.68 -7.12 0.82
CA ALA A 39 9.16 -8.46 0.53
C ALA A 39 8.00 -8.81 1.47
N THR A 40 7.00 -9.52 0.94
CA THR A 40 5.90 -10.03 1.75
C THR A 40 6.38 -11.13 2.70
N GLY A 41 6.05 -11.01 3.99
CA GLY A 41 6.33 -12.04 4.98
C GLY A 41 5.52 -13.32 4.72
N LYS A 42 5.86 -14.41 5.42
CA LYS A 42 5.25 -15.73 5.19
C LYS A 42 3.86 -15.93 5.80
N HIS A 43 3.45 -15.14 6.79
CA HIS A 43 2.28 -15.46 7.63
C HIS A 43 0.97 -14.75 7.26
N TYR A 44 1.02 -13.52 6.73
CA TYR A 44 -0.20 -12.77 6.36
C TYR A 44 -0.03 -12.08 5.01
N ARG A 45 -0.81 -12.52 4.02
CA ARG A 45 -0.75 -12.02 2.63
C ARG A 45 -2.16 -11.74 2.11
N PRO A 46 -2.64 -10.49 2.20
CA PRO A 46 -3.89 -10.06 1.58
C PRO A 46 -3.88 -10.13 0.05
N THR A 47 -2.68 -10.16 -0.55
CA THR A 47 -2.47 -10.18 -2.00
C THR A 47 -1.44 -11.26 -2.36
N GLN A 48 -1.56 -11.85 -3.54
CA GLN A 48 -0.57 -12.80 -4.09
C GLN A 48 0.74 -12.13 -4.52
N HIS A 49 0.80 -10.79 -4.47
CA HIS A 49 1.99 -10.03 -4.84
C HIS A 49 3.18 -10.34 -3.91
N MET A 50 4.38 -10.47 -4.49
CA MET A 50 5.61 -10.81 -3.74
C MET A 50 6.09 -9.67 -2.85
N TYR A 51 5.73 -8.43 -3.19
CA TYR A 51 6.08 -7.23 -2.45
C TYR A 51 4.88 -6.62 -1.75
N LYS A 52 5.12 -5.91 -0.66
CA LYS A 52 4.19 -5.01 0.01
C LYS A 52 4.75 -3.59 0.02
N ILE A 53 3.84 -2.63 0.07
CA ILE A 53 4.16 -1.22 0.25
C ILE A 53 3.92 -0.85 1.71
N THR A 54 4.77 0.03 2.23
CA THR A 54 4.59 0.66 3.53
C THR A 54 4.59 2.16 3.33
N PHE A 55 3.52 2.82 3.75
CA PHE A 55 3.47 4.27 3.83
C PHE A 55 4.49 4.75 4.85
N ILE A 56 5.41 5.57 4.39
CA ILE A 56 6.39 6.26 5.22
C ILE A 56 6.12 7.76 5.12
N ASN A 57 6.42 8.47 6.20
CA ASN A 57 6.40 9.92 6.20
C ASN A 57 7.70 10.45 5.60
#